data_AF-A0A3D3GHP7-F1
#
_entry.id   AF-A0A3D3GHP7-F1
#
_cell.length_a   1.000
_cell.length_b   1.000
_cell.length_c   1.000
_cell.angle_alpha   90.00
_cell.angle_beta   90.00
_cell.angle_gamma   90.00
#
_symmetry.space_group_name_H-M   'P 1'
#
loop_
_entity.id
_entity.type
_entity.pdbx_description
1 polymer ?
#
loop_
_entity_poly.entity_id
_entity_poly.type
_entity_poly.pdbx_seq_one_letter_code
_entity_poly.pdbx_strand_id
1 'polypeptide(L)'
;MVRAQISDSALKFIAPELLGEPGSIEQDDLQEQLVSASAWDVAVRYHEFKAKRSFRALAKQLRRLSAQAILERAQAVLGSVVHPLEQRSAPSTELPADAQQIDLDIEETIENFPGLLKNSKLPLTAQDIWMSYAIRRSQPVVLSVDTSLSMTGEKLALTAVALAVVLLQFPEDPIGIIAFENEAKIIKQPNERVSVQEMVERFLDVPAQGYTHLEEGLLASLKLVREGAGHGQGRSASTVLLTDGKYTAGRDPGYLGPKFPHLVVLKMGKEPASMELCRELARGGQGALREVGELESLPGIMYGVLKDLLRGRSLA
;
A
#
# COMPACT_ATOMS: atom_id res chain seq x y z
N MET A 1 2.14 -25.03 -6.74
CA MET A 1 1.84 -24.89 -8.18
C MET A 1 0.35 -25.11 -8.37
N VAL A 2 -0.46 -24.07 -8.15
CA VAL A 2 -1.91 -24.10 -8.37
C VAL A 2 -2.19 -22.94 -9.32
N ARG A 3 -2.37 -23.25 -10.61
CA ARG A 3 -2.96 -22.32 -11.56
C ARG A 3 -4.39 -22.10 -11.11
N ALA A 4 -4.66 -20.98 -10.43
CA ALA A 4 -6.03 -20.51 -10.29
C ALA A 4 -6.58 -20.28 -11.70
N GLN A 5 -7.56 -21.07 -12.11
CA GLN A 5 -8.36 -20.79 -13.29
C GLN A 5 -9.14 -19.50 -12.99
N ILE A 6 -8.57 -18.37 -13.39
CA ILE A 6 -9.24 -17.07 -13.41
C ILE A 6 -10.44 -17.23 -14.35
N SER A 7 -11.63 -16.85 -13.88
CA SER A 7 -12.88 -17.14 -14.60
C SER A 7 -12.88 -16.49 -15.98
N ASP A 8 -12.95 -17.35 -17.00
CA ASP A 8 -12.77 -17.01 -18.43
C ASP A 8 -14.06 -16.46 -19.06
N SER A 9 -14.86 -15.68 -18.31
CA SER A 9 -16.25 -15.36 -18.70
C SER A 9 -16.60 -13.87 -18.80
N ALA A 10 -15.70 -12.96 -18.41
CA ALA A 10 -16.05 -11.55 -18.26
C ALA A 10 -16.06 -10.76 -19.58
N LEU A 11 -15.40 -11.24 -20.64
CA LEU A 11 -15.36 -10.56 -21.95
C LEU A 11 -16.58 -10.82 -22.84
N LYS A 12 -17.46 -11.78 -22.48
CA LYS A 12 -18.71 -12.06 -23.21
C LYS A 12 -19.74 -10.91 -23.19
N PHE A 13 -19.47 -9.84 -22.45
CA PHE A 13 -20.40 -8.71 -22.28
C PHE A 13 -19.99 -7.42 -23.01
N ILE A 14 -18.88 -7.40 -23.75
CA ILE A 14 -18.62 -6.28 -24.66
C ILE A 14 -19.49 -6.51 -25.90
N ALA A 15 -20.54 -5.70 -26.04
CA ALA A 15 -21.40 -5.75 -27.22
C ALA A 15 -20.54 -5.54 -28.48
N PRO A 16 -20.62 -6.42 -29.50
CA PRO A 16 -19.81 -6.29 -30.73
C PRO A 16 -19.95 -4.91 -31.40
N GLU A 17 -21.11 -4.28 -31.22
CA GLU A 17 -21.45 -2.94 -31.71
C GLU A 17 -20.56 -1.82 -31.10
N LEU A 18 -19.95 -2.05 -29.93
CA LEU A 18 -19.05 -1.10 -29.27
C LEU A 18 -17.59 -1.24 -29.75
N LEU A 19 -17.24 -2.29 -30.49
CA LEU A 19 -15.88 -2.50 -30.97
C LEU A 19 -15.51 -1.59 -32.15
N GLY A 20 -16.48 -0.92 -32.79
CA GLY A 20 -16.24 0.02 -33.90
C GLY A 20 -15.95 -0.68 -35.23
N GLU A 21 -16.04 0.07 -36.34
CA GLU A 21 -15.69 -0.43 -37.67
C GLU A 21 -14.17 -0.65 -37.80
N PRO A 22 -13.74 -1.67 -38.57
CA PRO A 22 -12.34 -2.03 -38.74
C PRO A 22 -11.50 -0.83 -39.20
N GLY A 23 -10.30 -0.74 -38.64
CA GLY A 23 -9.41 0.40 -38.78
C GLY A 23 -8.08 0.03 -39.44
N SER A 24 -7.00 0.73 -39.08
CA SER A 24 -5.65 0.35 -39.53
C SER A 24 -5.27 -1.06 -39.03
N ILE A 25 -4.34 -1.75 -39.69
CA ILE A 25 -3.90 -3.13 -39.34
C ILE A 25 -3.60 -3.32 -37.83
N GLU A 26 -2.88 -2.38 -37.18
CA GLU A 26 -2.60 -2.44 -35.73
C GLU A 26 -3.84 -2.27 -34.81
N GLN A 27 -4.97 -1.80 -35.35
CA GLN A 27 -6.23 -1.67 -34.61
C GLN A 27 -7.02 -2.97 -34.66
N ASP A 28 -7.06 -3.60 -35.83
CA ASP A 28 -7.71 -4.90 -36.04
C ASP A 28 -7.01 -5.98 -35.18
N ASP A 29 -5.67 -5.99 -35.14
CA ASP A 29 -4.89 -6.92 -34.31
C ASP A 29 -5.21 -6.80 -32.80
N LEU A 30 -5.42 -5.58 -32.29
CA LEU A 30 -5.74 -5.39 -30.87
C LEU A 30 -7.19 -5.70 -30.53
N GLN A 31 -8.13 -5.46 -31.45
CA GLN A 31 -9.52 -5.87 -31.25
C GLN A 31 -9.61 -7.39 -31.19
N GLU A 32 -8.93 -8.11 -32.10
CA GLU A 32 -8.89 -9.57 -32.10
C GLU A 32 -8.24 -10.10 -30.80
N GLN A 33 -7.11 -9.54 -30.39
CA GLN A 33 -6.46 -9.91 -29.13
C GLN A 33 -7.34 -9.64 -27.90
N LEU A 34 -8.10 -8.54 -27.88
CA LEU A 34 -9.01 -8.20 -26.78
C LEU A 34 -10.14 -9.22 -26.67
N VAL A 35 -10.70 -9.68 -27.78
CA VAL A 35 -11.78 -10.69 -27.81
C VAL A 35 -11.32 -12.02 -27.20
N SER A 36 -10.05 -12.40 -27.40
CA SER A 36 -9.46 -13.61 -26.84
C SER A 36 -8.76 -13.44 -25.49
N ALA A 37 -8.63 -12.21 -24.99
CA ALA A 37 -7.87 -11.93 -23.77
C ALA A 37 -8.57 -12.50 -22.54
N SER A 38 -7.81 -12.81 -21.47
CA SER A 38 -8.43 -12.97 -20.15
C SER A 38 -8.62 -11.60 -19.49
N ALA A 39 -9.44 -11.53 -18.43
CA ALA A 39 -9.60 -10.30 -17.65
C ALA A 39 -8.25 -9.80 -17.06
N TRP A 40 -7.33 -10.72 -16.75
CA TRP A 40 -5.98 -10.37 -16.30
C TRP A 40 -5.12 -9.78 -17.42
N ASP A 41 -5.21 -10.33 -18.64
CA ASP A 41 -4.48 -9.79 -19.79
C ASP A 41 -4.96 -8.36 -20.11
N VAL A 42 -6.27 -8.11 -19.97
CA VAL A 42 -6.83 -6.75 -20.07
C VAL A 42 -6.28 -5.82 -18.98
N ALA A 43 -6.09 -6.32 -17.75
CA ALA A 43 -5.49 -5.53 -16.67
C ALA A 43 -4.04 -5.16 -16.94
N VAL A 44 -3.23 -6.12 -17.38
CA VAL A 44 -1.82 -5.91 -17.77
C VAL A 44 -1.73 -4.88 -18.90
N ARG A 45 -2.60 -4.99 -19.89
CA ARG A 45 -2.53 -4.18 -21.13
C ARG A 45 -3.44 -2.96 -21.11
N TYR A 46 -4.04 -2.61 -19.97
CA TYR A 46 -5.02 -1.51 -19.87
C TYR A 46 -4.48 -0.19 -20.44
N HIS A 47 -3.20 0.12 -20.19
CA HIS A 47 -2.55 1.33 -20.68
C HIS A 47 -2.44 1.39 -22.23
N GLU A 48 -2.23 0.24 -22.89
CA GLU A 48 -2.22 0.12 -24.36
C GLU A 48 -3.62 0.42 -24.92
N PHE A 49 -4.65 -0.18 -24.31
CA PHE A 49 -6.04 0.02 -24.73
C PHE A 49 -6.49 1.47 -24.49
N LYS A 50 -6.22 2.04 -23.31
CA LYS A 50 -6.61 3.41 -22.95
C LYS A 50 -5.99 4.47 -23.86
N ALA A 51 -4.77 4.26 -24.35
CA ALA A 51 -4.08 5.22 -25.22
C ALA A 51 -4.73 5.34 -26.61
N LYS A 52 -5.39 4.28 -27.10
CA LYS A 52 -5.96 4.25 -28.45
C LYS A 52 -7.35 4.88 -28.50
N ARG A 53 -7.60 5.64 -29.57
CA ARG A 53 -8.86 6.37 -29.78
C ARG A 53 -10.07 5.44 -29.89
N SER A 54 -9.92 4.28 -30.52
CA SER A 54 -10.97 3.27 -30.73
C SER A 54 -11.56 2.77 -29.42
N PHE A 55 -10.74 2.54 -28.41
CA PHE A 55 -11.18 2.02 -27.12
C PHE A 55 -11.66 3.10 -26.14
N ARG A 56 -11.74 4.38 -26.53
CA ARG A 56 -12.23 5.45 -25.64
C ARG A 56 -13.66 5.20 -25.15
N ALA A 57 -14.53 4.66 -26.00
CA ALA A 57 -15.90 4.30 -25.62
C ALA A 57 -15.93 3.13 -24.62
N LEU A 58 -14.98 2.20 -24.75
CA LEU A 58 -14.84 1.01 -23.91
C LEU A 58 -13.97 1.25 -22.66
N ALA A 59 -13.24 2.37 -22.57
CA ALA A 59 -12.24 2.62 -21.54
C ALA A 59 -12.81 2.44 -20.12
N LYS A 60 -14.04 2.91 -19.88
CA LYS A 60 -14.72 2.74 -18.58
C LYS A 60 -14.99 1.26 -18.25
N GLN A 61 -15.42 0.47 -19.24
CA GLN A 61 -15.69 -0.96 -19.06
C GLN A 61 -14.39 -1.74 -18.86
N LEU A 62 -13.38 -1.47 -19.70
CA LEU A 62 -12.05 -2.08 -19.58
C LEU A 62 -11.41 -1.75 -18.24
N ARG A 63 -11.50 -0.50 -17.77
CA ARG A 63 -10.99 -0.10 -16.46
C ARG A 63 -11.64 -0.89 -15.32
N ARG A 64 -12.97 -1.03 -15.37
CA ARG A 64 -13.71 -1.77 -14.35
C ARG A 64 -13.36 -3.26 -14.38
N LEU A 65 -13.24 -3.84 -15.57
CA LEU A 65 -12.82 -5.22 -15.76
C LEU A 65 -11.40 -5.47 -15.22
N SER A 66 -10.46 -4.58 -15.56
CA SER A 66 -9.09 -4.62 -15.06
C SER A 66 -9.03 -4.51 -13.54
N ALA A 67 -9.81 -3.59 -12.95
CA ALA A 67 -9.87 -3.42 -11.50
C ALA A 67 -10.44 -4.65 -10.78
N GLN A 68 -11.45 -5.31 -11.37
CA GLN A 68 -11.99 -6.56 -10.85
C GLN A 68 -10.97 -7.70 -10.91
N ALA A 69 -10.28 -7.87 -12.04
CA ALA A 69 -9.24 -8.90 -12.18
C ALA A 69 -8.08 -8.69 -11.19
N ILE A 70 -7.65 -7.44 -10.98
CA ILE A 70 -6.65 -7.09 -9.97
C ILE A 70 -7.15 -7.41 -8.56
N LEU A 71 -8.41 -7.09 -8.24
CA LEU A 71 -8.99 -7.35 -6.93
C LEU A 71 -9.10 -8.85 -6.65
N GLU A 72 -9.54 -9.65 -7.63
CA GLU A 72 -9.58 -11.12 -7.53
C GLU A 72 -8.19 -11.69 -7.28
N ARG A 73 -7.17 -11.21 -8.01
CA ARG A 73 -5.79 -11.64 -7.79
C ARG A 73 -5.25 -11.21 -6.44
N ALA A 74 -5.58 -10.01 -5.97
CA ALA A 74 -5.23 -9.56 -4.62
C ALA A 74 -5.85 -10.48 -3.56
N GLN A 75 -7.13 -10.83 -3.68
CA GLN A 75 -7.80 -11.76 -2.78
C GLN A 75 -7.18 -13.16 -2.81
N ALA A 76 -6.73 -13.64 -3.97
CA ALA A 76 -6.03 -14.93 -4.07
C ALA A 76 -4.64 -14.93 -3.41
N VAL A 77 -3.98 -13.76 -3.32
CA VAL A 77 -2.70 -13.58 -2.63
C VAL A 77 -2.89 -13.46 -1.11
N LEU A 78 -4.07 -13.00 -0.66
CA LEU A 78 -4.38 -12.88 0.77
C LEU A 78 -4.46 -14.25 1.44
N GLY A 79 -3.59 -14.46 2.45
CA GLY A 79 -3.74 -15.53 3.43
C GLY A 79 -4.65 -15.13 4.61
N SER A 80 -4.50 -15.78 5.76
CA SER A 80 -5.21 -15.41 6.99
C SER A 80 -4.88 -13.98 7.43
N VAL A 81 -5.90 -13.12 7.46
CA VAL A 81 -5.83 -11.73 7.93
C VAL A 81 -5.50 -11.70 9.43
N VAL A 82 -4.40 -11.07 9.81
CA VAL A 82 -4.04 -10.87 11.23
C VAL A 82 -3.89 -9.38 11.49
N HIS A 83 -4.87 -8.81 12.20
CA HIS A 83 -4.83 -7.43 12.63
C HIS A 83 -3.73 -7.20 13.68
N PRO A 84 -2.90 -6.16 13.55
CA PRO A 84 -1.96 -5.78 14.59
C PRO A 84 -2.69 -5.33 15.87
N LEU A 85 -2.30 -5.91 17.00
CA LEU A 85 -2.74 -5.52 18.34
C LEU A 85 -1.50 -5.13 19.15
N GLU A 86 -1.55 -4.01 19.86
CA GLU A 86 -0.55 -3.58 20.83
C GLU A 86 -1.03 -3.97 22.22
N GLN A 87 -0.23 -4.77 22.94
CA GLN A 87 -0.52 -5.14 24.32
C GLN A 87 -0.11 -4.00 25.26
N ARG A 88 -1.00 -3.62 26.17
CA ARG A 88 -0.81 -2.61 27.21
C ARG A 88 -1.36 -3.14 28.53
N SER A 89 -0.99 -2.49 29.62
CA SER A 89 -1.54 -2.77 30.95
C SER A 89 -2.06 -1.47 31.56
N ALA A 90 -3.18 -1.55 32.27
CA ALA A 90 -3.76 -0.44 33.01
C ALA A 90 -4.62 -0.95 34.18
N PRO A 91 -4.87 -0.12 35.21
CA PRO A 91 -5.86 -0.43 36.22
C PRO A 91 -7.23 -0.73 35.60
N SER A 92 -7.98 -1.65 36.20
CA SER A 92 -9.30 -2.08 35.68
C SER A 92 -10.29 -0.91 35.52
N THR A 93 -10.11 0.17 36.29
CA THR A 93 -10.91 1.41 36.22
C THR A 93 -10.55 2.34 35.06
N GLU A 94 -9.39 2.13 34.42
CA GLU A 94 -8.84 3.00 33.37
C GLU A 94 -8.75 2.30 32.00
N LEU A 95 -9.43 1.15 31.85
CA LEU A 95 -9.46 0.43 30.58
C LEU A 95 -10.10 1.26 29.46
N PRO A 96 -9.44 1.40 28.30
CA PRO A 96 -10.03 2.04 27.13
C PRO A 96 -11.27 1.30 26.61
N ALA A 97 -12.22 2.03 26.03
CA ALA A 97 -13.46 1.44 25.51
C ALA A 97 -13.23 0.49 24.31
N ASP A 98 -12.12 0.63 23.60
CA ASP A 98 -11.72 -0.19 22.45
C ASP A 98 -10.75 -1.32 22.81
N ALA A 99 -10.53 -1.58 24.10
CA ALA A 99 -9.69 -2.66 24.60
C ALA A 99 -10.21 -4.03 24.14
N GLN A 100 -9.30 -4.89 23.68
CA GLN A 100 -9.52 -6.25 23.21
C GLN A 100 -8.64 -7.21 24.00
N GLN A 101 -8.93 -8.52 23.95
CA GLN A 101 -8.11 -9.54 24.63
C GLN A 101 -7.77 -9.16 26.08
N ILE A 102 -8.77 -8.68 26.82
CA ILE A 102 -8.59 -8.18 28.18
C ILE A 102 -8.37 -9.39 29.10
N ASP A 103 -7.26 -9.39 29.83
CA ASP A 103 -6.90 -10.42 30.80
C ASP A 103 -6.26 -9.80 32.05
N LEU A 104 -6.24 -10.50 33.16
CA LEU A 104 -5.67 -10.00 34.41
C LEU A 104 -4.13 -10.05 34.36
N ASP A 105 -3.50 -8.92 34.67
CA ASP A 105 -2.03 -8.80 34.72
C ASP A 105 -1.57 -9.06 36.16
N ILE A 106 -1.23 -10.32 36.46
CA ILE A 106 -0.91 -10.76 37.83
C ILE A 106 0.37 -10.08 38.32
N GLU A 107 1.42 -10.07 37.51
CA GLU A 107 2.69 -9.43 37.82
C GLU A 107 2.50 -7.94 38.16
N GLU A 108 1.86 -7.18 37.28
CA GLU A 108 1.70 -5.74 37.47
C GLU A 108 0.76 -5.42 38.66
N THR A 109 -0.27 -6.26 38.88
CA THR A 109 -1.16 -6.20 40.04
C THR A 109 -0.37 -6.40 41.35
N ILE A 110 0.54 -7.39 41.39
CA ILE A 110 1.35 -7.68 42.57
C ILE A 110 2.36 -6.56 42.83
N GLU A 111 3.07 -6.09 41.79
CA GLU A 111 4.09 -5.05 41.91
C GLU A 111 3.52 -3.72 42.39
N ASN A 112 2.33 -3.35 41.91
CA ASN A 112 1.68 -2.09 42.28
C ASN A 112 0.78 -2.21 43.51
N PHE A 113 0.60 -3.40 44.09
CA PHE A 113 -0.30 -3.59 45.23
C PHE A 113 0.21 -2.90 46.51
N PRO A 114 -0.50 -1.88 47.04
CA PRO A 114 -0.03 -1.11 48.20
C PRO A 114 0.10 -1.96 49.47
N GLY A 115 -0.72 -3.01 49.61
CA GLY A 115 -0.71 -3.89 50.79
C GLY A 115 0.56 -4.74 50.92
N LEU A 116 1.17 -5.12 49.79
CA LEU A 116 2.45 -5.86 49.73
C LEU A 116 3.63 -4.94 50.04
N LEU A 117 3.61 -3.70 49.53
CA LEU A 117 4.69 -2.73 49.72
C LEU A 117 4.76 -2.17 51.17
N LYS A 118 3.63 -2.14 51.89
CA LYS A 118 3.54 -1.49 53.22
C LYS A 118 3.25 -2.43 54.40
N ASN A 119 3.28 -3.75 54.22
CA ASN A 119 2.88 -4.73 55.26
C ASN A 119 1.55 -4.34 55.94
N SER A 120 0.61 -3.84 55.16
CA SER A 120 -0.62 -3.22 55.67
C SER A 120 -1.82 -4.02 55.19
N LYS A 121 -2.80 -4.25 56.08
CA LYS A 121 -4.07 -4.95 55.76
C LYS A 121 -5.03 -4.00 55.01
N LEU A 122 -4.55 -3.32 53.98
CA LEU A 122 -5.41 -2.52 53.13
C LEU A 122 -6.29 -3.46 52.29
N PRO A 123 -7.61 -3.19 52.19
CA PRO A 123 -8.48 -3.96 51.31
C PRO A 123 -8.10 -3.70 49.85
N LEU A 124 -8.17 -4.75 49.03
CA LEU A 124 -7.91 -4.68 47.60
C LEU A 124 -9.06 -3.90 46.91
N THR A 125 -8.71 -2.90 46.11
CA THR A 125 -9.67 -2.08 45.35
C THR A 125 -9.53 -2.34 43.85
N ALA A 126 -10.51 -1.91 43.06
CA ALA A 126 -10.46 -2.07 41.60
C ALA A 126 -9.29 -1.31 40.95
N GLN A 127 -8.79 -0.24 41.58
CA GLN A 127 -7.61 0.50 41.11
C GLN A 127 -6.31 -0.27 41.33
N ASP A 128 -6.31 -1.24 42.24
CA ASP A 128 -5.16 -2.10 42.51
C ASP A 128 -5.09 -3.30 41.55
N ILE A 129 -6.18 -3.58 40.82
CA ILE A 129 -6.26 -4.69 39.85
C ILE A 129 -5.83 -4.18 38.49
N TRP A 130 -4.69 -4.66 38.02
CA TRP A 130 -4.16 -4.36 36.69
C TRP A 130 -4.65 -5.39 35.68
N MET A 131 -4.96 -4.89 34.49
CA MET A 131 -5.50 -5.67 33.37
C MET A 131 -4.61 -5.44 32.16
N SER A 132 -4.12 -6.53 31.58
CA SER A 132 -3.51 -6.52 30.26
C SER A 132 -4.61 -6.46 29.20
N TYR A 133 -4.38 -5.68 28.15
CA TYR A 133 -5.33 -5.55 27.05
C TYR A 133 -4.61 -5.21 25.75
N ALA A 134 -5.20 -5.67 24.65
CA ALA A 134 -4.83 -5.30 23.30
C ALA A 134 -5.59 -4.05 22.85
N ILE A 135 -4.87 -3.05 22.33
CA ILE A 135 -5.44 -1.91 21.60
C ILE A 135 -4.98 -1.96 20.14
N ARG A 136 -5.84 -1.53 19.21
CA ARG A 136 -5.42 -1.38 17.80
C ARG A 136 -4.46 -0.20 17.67
N ARG A 137 -3.29 -0.47 17.11
CA ARG A 137 -2.29 0.54 16.83
C ARG A 137 -2.46 1.05 15.40
N SER A 138 -3.11 2.19 15.24
CA SER A 138 -3.19 2.88 13.94
C SER A 138 -1.93 3.73 13.74
N GLN A 139 -1.14 3.42 12.72
CA GLN A 139 0.00 4.25 12.30
C GLN A 139 -0.24 4.71 10.86
N PRO A 140 -0.21 6.02 10.58
CA PRO A 140 -0.39 6.50 9.22
C PRO A 140 0.78 6.06 8.34
N VAL A 141 0.45 5.60 7.14
CA VAL A 141 1.43 5.16 6.14
C VAL A 141 1.17 5.90 4.83
N VAL A 142 2.23 6.40 4.21
CA VAL A 142 2.19 6.98 2.85
C VAL A 142 2.92 6.04 1.91
N LEU A 143 2.22 5.53 0.91
CA LEU A 143 2.77 4.75 -0.18
C LEU A 143 3.06 5.68 -1.34
N SER A 144 4.33 5.78 -1.73
CA SER A 144 4.78 6.60 -2.85
C SER A 144 5.28 5.69 -3.95
N VAL A 145 4.56 5.66 -5.07
CA VAL A 145 4.75 4.69 -6.15
C VAL A 145 5.27 5.40 -7.40
N ASP A 146 6.46 5.01 -7.82
CA ASP A 146 6.99 5.38 -9.12
C ASP A 146 6.17 4.70 -10.23
N THR A 147 5.59 5.49 -11.12
CA THR A 147 4.81 5.03 -12.28
C THR A 147 5.45 5.50 -13.60
N SER A 148 6.76 5.72 -13.61
CA SER A 148 7.52 6.05 -14.82
C SER A 148 7.38 4.98 -15.92
N LEU A 149 7.82 5.29 -17.15
CA LEU A 149 7.64 4.40 -18.32
C LEU A 149 8.14 2.96 -18.12
N SER A 150 9.11 2.72 -17.22
CA SER A 150 9.60 1.38 -16.88
C SER A 150 8.54 0.53 -16.14
N MET A 151 7.46 1.15 -15.65
CA MET A 151 6.33 0.60 -14.89
C MET A 151 5.07 0.46 -15.76
N THR A 152 5.22 -0.17 -16.92
CA THR A 152 4.11 -0.51 -17.82
C THR A 152 3.76 -2.00 -17.74
N GLY A 153 2.62 -2.37 -18.30
CA GLY A 153 2.23 -3.77 -18.42
C GLY A 153 2.01 -4.44 -17.05
N GLU A 154 2.71 -5.56 -16.86
CA GLU A 154 2.56 -6.42 -15.70
C GLU A 154 3.04 -5.75 -14.40
N LYS A 155 4.02 -4.84 -14.47
CA LYS A 155 4.51 -4.10 -13.30
C LYS A 155 3.45 -3.23 -12.67
N LEU A 156 2.73 -2.48 -13.49
CA LEU A 156 1.63 -1.64 -13.04
C LEU A 156 0.52 -2.50 -12.42
N ALA A 157 0.13 -3.59 -13.10
CA ALA A 157 -0.91 -4.49 -12.63
C ALA A 157 -0.54 -5.16 -11.30
N LEU A 158 0.68 -5.67 -11.14
CA LEU A 158 1.15 -6.29 -9.89
C LEU A 158 1.34 -5.27 -8.77
N THR A 159 1.69 -4.02 -9.09
CA THR A 159 1.72 -2.93 -8.11
C THR A 159 0.30 -2.61 -7.64
N ALA A 160 -0.68 -2.55 -8.54
CA ALA A 160 -2.08 -2.38 -8.19
C ALA A 160 -2.60 -3.54 -7.32
N VAL A 161 -2.19 -4.79 -7.61
CA VAL A 161 -2.47 -5.96 -6.76
C VAL A 161 -1.87 -5.77 -5.37
N ALA A 162 -0.62 -5.34 -5.28
CA ALA A 162 0.05 -5.08 -4.01
C ALA A 162 -0.70 -4.01 -3.19
N LEU A 163 -1.10 -2.90 -3.83
CA LEU A 163 -1.84 -1.81 -3.17
C LEU A 163 -3.22 -2.30 -2.71
N ALA A 164 -3.90 -3.12 -3.51
CA ALA A 164 -5.17 -3.73 -3.16
C ALA A 164 -5.05 -4.69 -1.97
N VAL A 165 -4.01 -5.55 -1.95
CA VAL A 165 -3.69 -6.43 -0.81
C VAL A 165 -3.52 -5.61 0.46
N VAL A 166 -2.78 -4.51 0.41
CA VAL A 166 -2.57 -3.63 1.56
C VAL A 166 -3.89 -3.06 2.07
N LEU A 167 -4.73 -2.48 1.20
CA LEU A 167 -5.99 -1.88 1.64
C LEU A 167 -7.00 -2.91 2.16
N LEU A 168 -6.99 -4.13 1.63
CA LEU A 168 -7.83 -5.21 2.13
C LEU A 168 -7.39 -5.70 3.52
N GLN A 169 -6.08 -5.70 3.81
CA GLN A 169 -5.55 -6.13 5.10
C GLN A 169 -5.68 -5.05 6.19
N PHE A 170 -5.64 -3.78 5.79
CA PHE A 170 -5.60 -2.62 6.66
C PHE A 170 -6.71 -1.61 6.32
N PRO A 171 -8.00 -2.01 6.34
CA PRO A 171 -9.11 -1.17 5.86
C PRO A 171 -9.41 0.05 6.73
N GLU A 172 -9.00 0.00 8.01
CA GLU A 172 -9.21 1.07 8.98
C GLU A 172 -7.97 1.92 9.22
N ASP A 173 -6.82 1.54 8.67
CA ASP A 173 -5.57 2.26 8.84
C ASP A 173 -5.50 3.47 7.89
N PRO A 174 -4.94 4.61 8.35
CA PRO A 174 -4.81 5.80 7.52
C PRO A 174 -3.69 5.63 6.49
N ILE A 175 -4.05 5.12 5.31
CA ILE A 175 -3.12 4.85 4.21
C ILE A 175 -3.30 5.87 3.08
N GLY A 176 -2.27 6.70 2.87
CA GLY A 176 -2.16 7.60 1.73
C GLY A 176 -1.44 6.93 0.57
N ILE A 177 -1.86 7.20 -0.67
CA ILE A 177 -1.23 6.65 -1.87
C ILE A 177 -0.95 7.78 -2.86
N ILE A 178 0.31 7.88 -3.28
CA ILE A 178 0.80 8.79 -4.32
C ILE A 178 1.34 7.92 -5.45
N ALA A 179 1.02 8.31 -6.68
CA ALA A 179 1.69 7.83 -7.87
C ALA A 179 2.41 9.00 -8.53
N PHE A 180 3.65 8.81 -8.98
CA PHE A 180 4.41 9.88 -9.61
C PHE A 180 5.17 9.39 -10.85
N GLU A 181 5.20 10.25 -11.86
CA GLU A 181 6.09 10.13 -13.02
C GLU A 181 6.78 11.50 -13.22
N ASN A 182 6.22 12.37 -14.07
CA ASN A 182 6.65 13.77 -14.21
C ASN A 182 6.18 14.64 -13.04
N GLU A 183 4.94 14.40 -12.61
CA GLU A 183 4.26 15.07 -11.52
C GLU A 183 3.74 14.03 -10.53
N ALA A 184 3.63 14.42 -9.26
CA ALA A 184 3.07 13.57 -8.22
C ALA A 184 1.55 13.76 -8.13
N LYS A 185 0.81 12.65 -8.22
CA LYS A 185 -0.65 12.60 -8.11
C LYS A 185 -1.06 11.83 -6.86
N ILE A 186 -1.85 12.48 -6.00
CA ILE A 186 -2.48 11.81 -4.85
C ILE A 186 -3.64 10.96 -5.37
N ILE A 187 -3.54 9.65 -5.17
CA ILE A 187 -4.56 8.66 -5.57
C ILE A 187 -5.60 8.46 -4.46
N LYS A 188 -5.12 8.44 -3.22
CA LYS A 188 -5.92 8.30 -2.01
C LYS A 188 -5.32 9.14 -0.87
N GLN A 189 -6.14 9.93 -0.19
CA GLN A 189 -5.71 10.59 1.06
C GLN A 189 -5.70 9.59 2.23
N PRO A 190 -4.83 9.76 3.25
CA PRO A 190 -4.73 8.82 4.38
C PRO A 190 -6.08 8.44 5.00
N ASN A 191 -6.91 9.43 5.34
CA ASN A 191 -8.22 9.23 5.97
C ASN A 191 -9.39 9.13 4.97
N GLU A 192 -9.12 9.09 3.66
CA GLU A 192 -10.17 8.97 2.65
C GLU A 192 -10.80 7.58 2.68
N ARG A 193 -12.12 7.53 2.71
CA ARG A 193 -12.90 6.29 2.61
C ARG A 193 -13.26 6.07 1.14
N VAL A 194 -12.53 5.16 0.50
CA VAL A 194 -12.76 4.70 -0.88
C VAL A 194 -12.76 3.18 -0.91
N SER A 195 -13.55 2.60 -1.83
CA SER A 195 -13.48 1.15 -2.04
C SER A 195 -12.14 0.75 -2.66
N VAL A 196 -11.69 -0.49 -2.41
CA VAL A 196 -10.43 -0.99 -2.99
C VAL A 196 -10.51 -1.00 -4.52
N GLN A 197 -11.67 -1.38 -5.08
CA GLN A 197 -11.90 -1.32 -6.51
C GLN A 197 -11.73 0.11 -7.05
N GLU A 198 -12.35 1.11 -6.41
CA GLU A 198 -12.22 2.50 -6.84
C GLU A 198 -10.77 3.00 -6.75
N MET A 199 -10.03 2.63 -5.70
CA MET A 199 -8.60 2.97 -5.60
C MET A 199 -7.82 2.38 -6.77
N VAL A 200 -8.05 1.11 -7.12
CA VAL A 200 -7.41 0.45 -8.27
C VAL A 200 -7.78 1.15 -9.57
N GLU A 201 -9.05 1.52 -9.77
CA GLU A 201 -9.48 2.28 -10.95
C GLU A 201 -8.75 3.63 -11.06
N ARG A 202 -8.62 4.37 -9.94
CA ARG A 202 -7.86 5.64 -9.89
C ARG A 202 -6.38 5.45 -10.19
N PHE A 203 -5.78 4.39 -9.68
CA PHE A 203 -4.37 4.06 -9.90
C PHE A 203 -4.10 3.67 -11.36
N LEU A 204 -4.94 2.82 -11.95
CA LEU A 204 -4.86 2.45 -13.38
C LEU A 204 -5.01 3.68 -14.30
N ASP A 205 -5.68 4.73 -13.83
CA ASP A 205 -5.85 5.96 -14.59
C ASP A 205 -4.64 6.91 -14.56
N VAL A 206 -3.63 6.62 -13.76
CA VAL A 206 -2.37 7.37 -13.74
C VAL A 206 -1.66 7.19 -15.08
N PRO A 207 -1.22 8.28 -15.74
CA PRO A 207 -0.37 8.17 -16.92
C PRO A 207 0.92 7.44 -16.55
N ALA A 208 1.34 6.47 -17.38
CA ALA A 208 2.62 5.78 -17.28
C ALA A 208 3.42 6.03 -18.56
N GLN A 209 3.64 7.31 -18.88
CA GLN A 209 4.22 7.76 -20.15
C GLN A 209 5.43 8.68 -19.95
N GLY A 210 5.72 9.06 -18.70
CA GLY A 210 6.66 10.09 -18.35
C GLY A 210 8.03 9.64 -17.87
N TYR A 211 8.80 10.65 -17.49
CA TYR A 211 10.10 10.57 -16.82
C TYR A 211 9.95 10.15 -15.36
N THR A 212 11.06 9.85 -14.71
CA THR A 212 11.09 9.56 -13.27
C THR A 212 11.51 10.81 -12.49
N HIS A 213 10.55 11.51 -11.87
CA HIS A 213 10.78 12.71 -11.07
C HIS A 213 10.70 12.40 -9.56
N LEU A 214 11.75 11.74 -9.04
CA LEU A 214 11.78 11.29 -7.63
C LEU A 214 11.64 12.44 -6.63
N GLU A 215 12.20 13.62 -6.94
CA GLU A 215 12.10 14.80 -6.08
C GLU A 215 10.64 15.20 -5.81
N GLU A 216 9.82 15.32 -6.86
CA GLU A 216 8.40 15.65 -6.75
C GLU A 216 7.60 14.59 -5.99
N GLY A 217 7.85 13.30 -6.28
CA GLY A 217 7.23 12.19 -5.56
C GLY A 217 7.50 12.25 -4.06
N LEU A 218 8.75 12.51 -3.68
CA LEU A 218 9.15 12.64 -2.27
C LEU A 218 8.62 13.91 -1.62
N LEU A 219 8.60 15.05 -2.32
CA LEU A 219 8.00 16.29 -1.82
C LEU A 219 6.50 16.14 -1.54
N ALA A 220 5.76 15.53 -2.47
CA ALA A 220 4.34 15.23 -2.27
C ALA A 220 4.13 14.25 -1.10
N SER A 221 5.02 13.27 -0.95
CA SER A 221 4.98 12.33 0.17
C SER A 221 5.19 13.04 1.51
N LEU A 222 6.18 13.94 1.61
CA LEU A 222 6.40 14.76 2.80
C LEU A 222 5.20 15.64 3.13
N LYS A 223 4.53 16.18 2.10
CA LYS A 223 3.31 16.96 2.29
C LYS A 223 2.20 16.09 2.91
N LEU A 224 1.94 14.91 2.37
CA LEU A 224 0.96 13.98 2.96
C LEU A 224 1.35 13.50 4.36
N VAL A 225 2.64 13.26 4.63
CA VAL A 225 3.11 12.90 5.98
C VAL A 225 2.79 14.00 6.99
N ARG A 226 2.95 15.28 6.59
CA ARG A 226 2.62 16.44 7.45
C ARG A 226 1.12 16.63 7.63
N GLU A 227 0.33 16.41 6.59
CA GLU A 227 -1.13 16.54 6.63
C GLU A 227 -1.80 15.37 7.37
N GLY A 228 -1.24 14.16 7.26
CA GLY A 228 -1.70 12.93 7.91
C GLY A 228 -1.24 12.78 9.36
N ALA A 229 -0.20 13.53 9.77
CA ALA A 229 0.11 13.74 11.18
C ALA A 229 -0.99 14.63 11.78
N GLY A 230 -2.09 14.01 12.22
CA GLY A 230 -3.16 14.72 12.94
C GLY A 230 -2.60 15.55 14.10
N HIS A 231 -3.32 16.61 14.51
CA HIS A 231 -2.90 17.57 15.55
C HIS A 231 -2.80 16.98 16.98
N GLY A 232 -2.55 15.68 17.15
CA GLY A 232 -2.50 14.97 18.43
C GLY A 232 -1.23 14.13 18.61
N GLN A 233 -1.10 13.49 19.78
CA GLN A 233 0.08 12.72 20.28
C GLN A 233 0.40 11.42 19.49
N GLY A 234 0.03 11.32 18.22
CA GLY A 234 0.31 10.15 17.36
C GLY A 234 1.74 10.13 16.82
N ARG A 235 2.25 8.95 16.46
CA ARG A 235 3.53 8.82 15.73
C ARG A 235 3.41 9.42 14.33
N SER A 236 4.47 10.07 13.87
CA SER A 236 4.57 10.58 12.51
C SER A 236 4.41 9.46 11.47
N ALA A 237 3.81 9.79 10.32
CA ALA A 237 3.54 8.81 9.28
C ALA A 237 4.84 8.22 8.70
N SER A 238 4.83 6.91 8.47
CA SER A 238 5.92 6.21 7.76
C SER A 238 5.69 6.28 6.26
N THR A 239 6.75 6.50 5.49
CA THR A 239 6.68 6.48 4.03
C THR A 239 7.30 5.20 3.49
N VAL A 240 6.65 4.58 2.50
CA VAL A 240 7.19 3.48 1.70
C VAL A 240 7.29 3.96 0.25
N LEU A 241 8.51 4.07 -0.26
CA LEU A 241 8.81 4.44 -1.64
C LEU A 241 9.04 3.18 -2.49
N LEU A 242 8.27 3.00 -3.55
CA LEU A 242 8.50 1.97 -4.57
C LEU A 242 9.12 2.63 -5.80
N THR A 243 10.37 2.29 -6.14
CA THR A 243 11.08 2.86 -7.31
C THR A 243 12.19 1.94 -7.80
N ASP A 244 12.64 2.07 -9.04
CA ASP A 244 13.88 1.44 -9.51
C ASP A 244 15.15 2.23 -9.11
N GLY A 245 14.97 3.42 -8.52
CA GLY A 245 16.01 4.29 -8.00
C GLY A 245 16.71 5.14 -9.06
N LYS A 246 16.13 5.24 -10.26
CA LYS A 246 16.59 6.17 -11.30
C LYS A 246 15.77 7.45 -11.24
N TYR A 247 16.38 8.56 -11.60
CA TYR A 247 15.67 9.81 -11.86
C TYR A 247 16.15 10.38 -13.19
N THR A 248 15.21 10.90 -13.97
CA THR A 248 15.48 11.52 -15.27
C THR A 248 14.95 12.95 -15.35
N ALA A 249 14.33 13.42 -14.27
CA ALA A 249 13.84 14.78 -14.07
C ALA A 249 14.07 15.22 -12.62
N GLY A 250 14.18 16.54 -12.40
CA GLY A 250 14.53 17.12 -11.11
C GLY A 250 16.01 17.02 -10.79
N ARG A 251 16.39 17.37 -9.56
CA ARG A 251 17.74 17.17 -9.04
C ARG A 251 17.82 15.89 -8.21
N ASP A 252 19.04 15.55 -7.79
CA ASP A 252 19.29 14.48 -6.83
C ASP A 252 18.42 14.65 -5.56
N PRO A 253 17.54 13.68 -5.23
CA PRO A 253 16.63 13.78 -4.11
C PRO A 253 17.25 13.40 -2.75
N GLY A 254 18.54 13.05 -2.67
CA GLY A 254 19.18 12.60 -1.42
C GLY A 254 18.94 13.52 -0.22
N TYR A 255 18.91 14.84 -0.45
CA TYR A 255 18.63 15.85 0.58
C TYR A 255 17.23 15.76 1.21
N LEU A 256 16.29 15.04 0.59
CA LEU A 256 14.94 14.83 1.11
C LEU A 256 14.87 13.68 2.11
N GLY A 257 15.77 12.69 2.03
CA GLY A 257 15.79 11.53 2.93
C GLY A 257 15.70 11.93 4.41
N PRO A 258 16.60 12.80 4.92
CA PRO A 258 16.58 13.29 6.30
C PRO A 258 15.33 14.04 6.76
N LYS A 259 14.45 14.44 5.82
CA LYS A 259 13.20 15.14 6.14
C LYS A 259 12.06 14.20 6.48
N PHE A 260 12.20 12.91 6.17
CA PHE A 260 11.22 11.90 6.53
C PHE A 260 11.44 11.43 7.97
N PRO A 261 10.37 11.31 8.77
CA PRO A 261 10.46 10.66 10.08
C PRO A 261 10.86 9.18 9.98
N HIS A 262 10.35 8.52 8.94
CA HIS A 262 10.66 7.12 8.62
C HIS A 262 10.45 6.87 7.11
N LEU A 263 11.47 6.44 6.37
CA LEU A 263 11.39 6.16 4.93
C LEU A 263 11.93 4.75 4.61
N VAL A 264 11.04 3.87 4.17
CA VAL A 264 11.41 2.56 3.60
C VAL A 264 11.46 2.68 2.09
N VAL A 265 12.51 2.15 1.47
CA VAL A 265 12.64 2.10 0.01
C VAL A 265 12.52 0.64 -0.44
N LEU A 266 11.51 0.38 -1.27
CA LEU A 266 11.35 -0.85 -2.03
C LEU A 266 11.98 -0.63 -3.40
N LYS A 267 13.19 -1.13 -3.59
CA LYS A 267 13.90 -1.01 -4.85
C LYS A 267 13.46 -2.09 -5.82
N MET A 268 12.99 -1.67 -6.98
CA MET A 268 12.66 -2.54 -8.11
C MET A 268 13.91 -2.81 -8.96
N GLY A 269 14.03 -4.05 -9.44
CA GLY A 269 15.09 -4.45 -10.37
C GLY A 269 16.47 -4.59 -9.74
N LYS A 270 17.39 -5.19 -10.50
CA LYS A 270 18.71 -5.65 -10.01
C LYS A 270 19.87 -4.71 -10.34
N GLU A 271 19.58 -3.52 -10.85
CA GLU A 271 20.62 -2.61 -11.32
C GLU A 271 21.44 -2.03 -10.15
N PRO A 272 22.78 -2.18 -10.16
CA PRO A 272 23.63 -1.69 -9.07
C PRO A 272 23.71 -0.16 -9.00
N ALA A 273 23.62 0.53 -10.14
CA ALA A 273 23.82 1.98 -10.22
C ALA A 273 22.81 2.79 -9.40
N SER A 274 21.58 2.29 -9.24
CA SER A 274 20.55 2.94 -8.44
C SER A 274 20.52 2.50 -6.97
N MET A 275 21.34 1.51 -6.59
CA MET A 275 21.38 1.01 -5.20
C MET A 275 21.89 2.06 -4.21
N GLU A 276 22.84 2.89 -4.62
CA GLU A 276 23.46 3.88 -3.74
C GLU A 276 22.44 4.93 -3.31
N LEU A 277 21.73 5.54 -4.26
CA LEU A 277 20.68 6.51 -3.98
C LEU A 277 19.54 5.92 -3.13
N CYS A 278 19.04 4.73 -3.48
CA CYS A 278 17.99 4.08 -2.67
C CYS A 278 18.44 3.84 -1.22
N ARG A 279 19.70 3.46 -1.01
CA ARG A 279 20.28 3.24 0.31
C ARG A 279 20.47 4.55 1.07
N GLU A 280 20.91 5.60 0.38
CA GLU A 280 21.05 6.94 0.95
C GLU A 280 19.70 7.47 1.43
N LEU A 281 18.67 7.40 0.59
CA LEU A 281 17.31 7.84 0.94
C LEU A 281 16.76 7.08 2.16
N ALA A 282 16.85 5.75 2.15
CA ALA A 282 16.38 4.92 3.26
C ALA A 282 17.12 5.25 4.58
N ARG A 283 18.45 5.38 4.53
CA ARG A 283 19.26 5.75 5.71
C ARG A 283 18.95 7.15 6.21
N GLY A 284 18.84 8.12 5.29
CA GLY A 284 18.50 9.50 5.62
C GLY A 284 17.17 9.56 6.37
N GLY A 285 16.15 8.83 5.89
CA GLY A 285 14.86 8.74 6.55
C GLY A 285 14.77 7.68 7.65
N GLN A 286 15.89 7.19 8.22
CA GLN A 286 15.91 6.24 9.33
C GLN A 286 15.08 4.94 9.11
N GLY A 287 14.93 4.52 7.86
CA GLY A 287 14.21 3.29 7.52
C GLY A 287 15.11 2.25 6.85
N ALA A 288 14.48 1.35 6.10
CA ALA A 288 15.14 0.20 5.50
C ALA A 288 15.08 0.23 3.98
N LEU A 289 16.08 -0.39 3.35
CA LEU A 289 16.07 -0.73 1.93
C LEU A 289 15.67 -2.20 1.80
N ARG A 290 14.71 -2.50 0.92
CA ARG A 290 14.34 -3.86 0.52
C ARG A 290 14.36 -3.95 -0.99
N GLU A 291 15.00 -5.00 -1.52
CA GLU A 291 15.03 -5.25 -2.96
C GLU A 291 13.88 -6.17 -3.35
N VAL A 292 13.23 -5.85 -4.46
CA VAL A 292 12.19 -6.68 -5.08
C VAL A 292 12.84 -7.38 -6.27
N GLY A 293 13.30 -8.61 -6.03
CA GLY A 293 14.03 -9.40 -7.02
C GLY A 293 13.16 -9.87 -8.18
N GLU A 294 11.94 -10.35 -7.87
CA GLU A 294 10.91 -10.79 -8.83
C GLU A 294 9.64 -9.97 -8.61
N LEU A 295 9.00 -9.55 -9.69
CA LEU A 295 7.86 -8.64 -9.63
C LEU A 295 6.64 -9.28 -8.96
N GLU A 296 6.48 -10.59 -9.12
CA GLU A 296 5.44 -11.41 -8.52
C GLU A 296 5.53 -11.46 -6.99
N SER A 297 6.73 -11.21 -6.44
CA SER A 297 6.95 -11.13 -5.00
C SER A 297 6.55 -9.78 -4.39
N LEU A 298 6.32 -8.75 -5.21
CA LEU A 298 6.01 -7.39 -4.77
C LEU A 298 4.83 -7.33 -3.79
N PRO A 299 3.67 -7.97 -4.04
CA PRO A 299 2.56 -7.95 -3.09
C PRO A 299 2.94 -8.50 -1.71
N GLY A 300 3.70 -9.60 -1.67
CA GLY A 300 4.14 -10.23 -0.42
C GLY A 300 5.16 -9.38 0.34
N ILE A 301 6.15 -8.82 -0.38
CA ILE A 301 7.17 -7.93 0.21
C ILE A 301 6.52 -6.67 0.77
N MET A 302 5.65 -6.02 -0.01
CA MET A 302 4.99 -4.78 0.40
C MET A 302 4.07 -5.02 1.60
N TYR A 303 3.30 -6.11 1.60
CA TYR A 303 2.52 -6.53 2.76
C TYR A 303 3.41 -6.76 3.99
N GLY A 304 4.54 -7.48 3.85
CA GLY A 304 5.46 -7.74 4.94
C GLY A 304 6.02 -6.46 5.55
N VAL A 305 6.47 -5.52 4.71
CA VAL A 305 6.97 -4.22 5.16
C VAL A 305 5.90 -3.43 5.90
N LEU A 306 4.69 -3.31 5.34
CA LEU A 306 3.62 -2.57 6.02
C LEU A 306 3.18 -3.24 7.32
N LYS A 307 3.12 -4.56 7.33
CA LYS A 307 2.83 -5.34 8.53
C LYS A 307 3.84 -5.05 9.63
N ASP A 308 5.13 -4.99 9.31
CA ASP A 308 6.18 -4.69 10.29
C ASP A 308 6.11 -3.24 10.78
N LEU A 309 5.85 -2.29 9.88
CA LEU A 309 5.63 -0.88 10.21
C LEU A 309 4.45 -0.70 11.15
N LEU A 310 3.29 -1.25 10.81
CA LEU A 310 2.07 -1.13 11.61
C LEU A 310 2.15 -1.90 12.94
N ARG A 311 3.02 -2.92 13.03
CA ARG A 311 3.33 -3.62 14.29
C ARG A 311 4.37 -2.91 15.15
N GLY A 312 5.00 -1.84 14.66
CA GLY A 312 6.09 -1.15 15.34
C GLY A 312 7.34 -2.01 15.55
N ARG A 313 7.54 -3.02 14.70
CA ARG A 313 8.76 -3.84 14.72
C ARG A 313 9.86 -3.11 13.94
N SER A 314 11.08 -3.14 14.46
CA SER A 314 12.24 -2.63 13.72
C SER A 314 12.42 -3.46 12.43
N LEU A 315 12.50 -2.78 11.29
CA LEU A 315 12.84 -3.40 10.00
C LEU A 315 14.36 -3.68 9.98
N ALA A 316 14.80 -4.67 10.77
CA ALA A 316 16.17 -5.18 10.74
C ALA A 316 16.45 -5.90 9.40
#